data_AF-A0A6A3IRF2-F1
#
_entry.id   AF-A0A6A3IRF2-F1
#
_cell.length_a   1.000
_cell.length_b   1.000
_cell.length_c   1.000
_cell.angle_alpha   90.00
_cell.angle_beta   90.00
_cell.angle_gamma   90.00
#
_symmetry.space_group_name_H-M   'P 1'
#
loop_
_entity.id
_entity.type
_entity.pdbx_description
1 polymer ?
#
loop_
_entity_poly.entity_id
_entity_poly.type
_entity_poly.pdbx_seq_one_letter_code
_entity_poly.pdbx_strand_id
1 'polypeptide(L)'
;MCLSAIGITLSLAYEIPKATVALAAAFVFSFAICLGPIMFVVVAAVVPDHARGSVVSIGIFVAWAANLVVGIGYPYLATALETYKYVPFAVIAAISTVFVYFLVPETSNLTTAEIQEVFKKIRGNGRF
;
A
#
# COMPACT_ATOMS: atom_id res chain seq x y z
N MET A 1 -5.89 -9.42 0.64
CA MET A 1 -5.18 -8.98 -0.59
C MET A 1 -4.41 -10.10 -1.26
N CYS A 2 -3.46 -10.77 -0.60
CA CYS A 2 -2.70 -11.86 -1.24
C CYS A 2 -3.59 -13.04 -1.68
N LEU A 3 -4.54 -13.46 -0.82
CA LEU A 3 -5.51 -14.51 -1.15
C LEU A 3 -6.42 -14.14 -2.33
N SER A 4 -6.92 -12.90 -2.38
CA SER A 4 -7.76 -12.43 -3.49
C SER A 4 -6.96 -12.28 -4.78
N ALA A 5 -5.69 -11.85 -4.71
CA ALA A 5 -4.81 -11.79 -5.88
C ALA A 5 -4.52 -13.17 -6.48
N ILE A 6 -4.23 -14.18 -5.65
CA ILE A 6 -4.05 -15.57 -6.09
C ILE A 6 -5.35 -16.10 -6.72
N GLY A 7 -6.49 -15.79 -6.11
CA GLY A 7 -7.81 -16.14 -6.65
C GLY A 7 -8.10 -15.52 -8.02
N ILE A 8 -7.70 -14.27 -8.26
CA ILE A 8 -7.85 -13.60 -9.57
C ILE A 8 -7.01 -14.33 -10.63
N THR A 9 -5.76 -14.68 -10.31
CA THR A 9 -4.88 -15.40 -11.25
C THR A 9 -5.44 -16.79 -11.60
N LEU A 10 -5.97 -17.52 -10.62
CA LEU A 10 -6.62 -18.82 -10.87
C LEU A 10 -7.93 -18.65 -11.66
N SER A 11 -8.75 -17.66 -11.32
CA SER A 11 -10.02 -17.41 -12.02
C SER A 11 -9.84 -17.00 -13.49
N LEU A 12 -8.72 -16.34 -13.81
CA LEU A 12 -8.34 -16.03 -15.18
C LEU A 12 -7.85 -17.28 -15.93
N ALA A 13 -7.15 -18.20 -15.26
CA ALA A 13 -6.71 -19.47 -15.84
C ALA A 13 -7.88 -20.42 -16.17
N TYR A 14 -8.98 -20.34 -15.42
CA TYR A 14 -10.21 -21.12 -15.67
C TYR A 14 -11.26 -20.37 -16.51
N GLU A 15 -10.94 -19.17 -17.05
CA GLU A 15 -11.83 -18.32 -17.83
C GLU A 15 -13.22 -18.11 -17.19
N ILE A 16 -13.27 -17.83 -15.89
CA ILE A 16 -14.54 -17.54 -15.18
C ILE A 16 -14.63 -16.01 -14.96
N PRO A 17 -15.31 -15.25 -15.86
CA PRO A 17 -15.23 -13.78 -15.83
C PRO A 17 -15.92 -13.20 -14.59
N LYS A 18 -17.02 -13.83 -14.16
CA LYS A 18 -17.79 -13.41 -12.98
C LYS A 18 -16.99 -13.53 -11.69
N ALA A 19 -16.22 -14.61 -11.54
CA ALA A 19 -15.36 -14.82 -10.37
C ALA A 19 -14.16 -13.87 -10.37
N THR A 20 -13.60 -13.58 -11.55
CA THR A 20 -12.50 -12.61 -11.72
C THR A 20 -12.91 -11.22 -11.22
N VAL A 21 -14.09 -10.73 -11.64
CA VAL A 21 -14.60 -9.42 -11.21
C VAL A 21 -14.88 -9.39 -9.71
N ALA A 22 -15.50 -10.44 -9.15
CA ALA A 22 -15.78 -10.52 -7.72
C ALA A 22 -14.50 -10.53 -6.87
N LEU A 23 -13.47 -11.26 -7.30
CA LEU A 23 -12.20 -11.35 -6.59
C LEU A 23 -11.36 -10.07 -6.74
N ALA A 24 -11.44 -9.39 -7.89
CA ALA A 24 -10.87 -8.05 -8.07
C ALA A 24 -11.55 -7.02 -7.16
N ALA A 25 -12.88 -7.04 -7.04
CA ALA A 25 -13.60 -6.19 -6.11
C ALA A 25 -13.20 -6.46 -4.66
N ALA A 26 -13.07 -7.74 -4.27
CA ALA A 26 -12.59 -8.12 -2.94
C ALA A 26 -11.14 -7.67 -2.66
N PHE A 27 -10.28 -7.68 -3.68
CA PHE A 27 -8.92 -7.14 -3.59
C PHE A 27 -8.94 -5.62 -3.33
N VAL A 28 -9.71 -4.86 -4.11
CA VAL A 28 -9.84 -3.41 -3.93
C VAL A 28 -10.46 -3.07 -2.57
N PHE A 29 -11.49 -3.80 -2.16
CA PHE A 29 -12.13 -3.62 -0.86
C PHE A 29 -11.17 -3.87 0.31
N SER A 30 -10.38 -4.94 0.22
CA SER A 30 -9.34 -5.24 1.21
C SER A 30 -8.27 -4.14 1.27
N PHE A 31 -7.90 -3.57 0.13
CA PHE A 31 -6.96 -2.44 0.06
C PHE A 31 -7.55 -1.18 0.70
N ALA A 32 -8.80 -0.88 0.40
CA ALA A 32 -9.50 0.31 0.88
C ALA A 32 -9.71 0.31 2.40
N ILE A 33 -9.79 -0.85 3.05
CA ILE A 33 -9.92 -0.93 4.52
C ILE A 33 -8.55 -0.88 5.20
N CYS A 34 -7.53 -1.45 4.58
CA CYS A 34 -6.23 -1.64 5.22
C CYS A 34 -5.23 -0.57 4.76
N LEU A 35 -4.59 -0.76 3.62
CA LEU A 35 -3.47 0.06 3.17
C LEU A 35 -3.87 1.47 2.71
N GLY A 36 -5.11 1.69 2.26
CA GLY A 36 -5.55 3.01 1.80
C GLY A 36 -5.56 4.06 2.93
N PRO A 37 -6.47 3.96 3.90
CA PRO A 37 -6.65 4.97 4.94
C PRO A 37 -5.56 4.93 6.01
N ILE A 38 -5.04 3.74 6.37
CA ILE A 38 -4.01 3.61 7.43
C ILE A 38 -2.75 4.37 7.06
N MET A 39 -2.34 4.38 5.78
CA MET A 39 -1.13 5.09 5.36
C MET A 39 -1.21 6.59 5.63
N PHE A 40 -2.35 7.22 5.36
CA PHE A 40 -2.54 8.64 5.63
C PHE A 40 -2.59 8.95 7.13
N VAL A 41 -3.20 8.05 7.91
CA VAL A 41 -3.29 8.20 9.38
C VAL A 41 -1.93 8.05 10.04
N VAL A 42 -1.16 7.02 9.68
CA VAL A 42 0.17 6.76 10.26
C VAL A 42 1.15 7.88 9.88
N VAL A 43 1.16 8.35 8.63
CA VAL A 43 2.01 9.48 8.23
C VAL A 43 1.67 10.75 9.02
N ALA A 44 0.39 11.04 9.24
CA ALA A 44 -0.01 12.19 10.06
C ALA A 44 0.44 12.06 11.53
N ALA A 45 0.41 10.84 12.08
CA ALA A 45 0.78 10.56 13.47
C ALA A 45 2.31 10.54 13.70
N VAL A 46 3.09 10.07 12.73
CA VAL A 46 4.56 9.94 12.84
C VAL A 46 5.28 11.25 12.55
N VAL A 47 4.70 12.14 11.76
CA VAL A 47 5.39 13.39 11.37
C VAL A 47 5.14 14.49 12.41
N PRO A 48 6.20 15.17 12.91
CA PRO A 48 6.06 16.26 13.86
C PRO A 48 5.32 17.47 13.25
N ASP A 49 4.59 18.21 14.08
CA ASP A 49 3.65 19.26 13.64
C ASP A 49 4.27 20.31 12.71
N HIS A 50 5.52 20.71 12.98
CA HIS A 50 6.23 21.74 12.20
C HIS A 50 6.62 21.28 10.78
N ALA A 51 6.73 19.96 10.54
CA ALA A 51 7.12 19.40 9.24
C ALA A 51 5.95 18.68 8.53
N ARG A 52 4.81 18.48 9.22
CA ARG A 52 3.67 17.70 8.72
C ARG A 52 3.18 18.21 7.37
N GLY A 53 3.02 19.53 7.21
CA GLY A 53 2.53 20.12 5.96
C GLY A 53 3.38 19.75 4.74
N SER A 54 4.71 19.85 4.86
CA SER A 54 5.64 19.55 3.78
C SER A 54 5.76 18.06 3.47
N VAL A 55 5.78 17.19 4.50
CA VAL A 55 5.89 15.75 4.29
C VAL A 55 4.62 15.19 3.66
N VAL A 56 3.45 15.63 4.15
CA VAL A 56 2.16 15.18 3.64
C VAL A 56 1.94 15.65 2.19
N SER A 57 2.32 16.88 1.84
CA SER A 57 2.17 17.37 0.47
C SER A 57 3.03 16.62 -0.54
N ILE A 58 4.27 16.30 -0.19
CA ILE A 58 5.16 15.44 -1.01
C ILE A 58 4.55 14.04 -1.15
N GLY A 59 4.06 13.45 -0.06
CA GLY A 59 3.42 12.13 -0.08
C GLY A 59 2.20 12.08 -1.01
N ILE A 60 1.35 13.11 -0.94
CA ILE A 60 0.20 13.25 -1.84
C ILE A 60 0.66 13.38 -3.29
N PHE A 61 1.64 14.24 -3.58
CA PHE A 61 2.17 14.41 -4.93
C PHE A 61 2.71 13.09 -5.51
N VAL A 62 3.49 12.34 -4.73
CA VAL A 62 4.01 11.02 -5.15
C VAL A 62 2.88 10.03 -5.39
N ALA A 63 1.84 10.00 -4.55
CA ALA A 63 0.69 9.12 -4.73
C ALA A 63 -0.06 9.42 -6.04
N TRP A 64 -0.30 10.70 -6.35
CA TRP A 64 -0.95 11.10 -7.59
C TRP A 64 -0.07 10.85 -8.82
N ALA A 65 1.25 11.08 -8.72
CA ALA A 65 2.19 10.77 -9.78
C ALA A 65 2.22 9.26 -10.07
N ALA A 66 2.24 8.42 -9.02
CA ALA A 66 2.18 6.97 -9.17
C ALA A 66 0.86 6.53 -9.84
N ASN A 67 -0.27 7.12 -9.45
CA ASN A 67 -1.55 6.86 -10.12
C ASN A 67 -1.52 7.25 -11.60
N LEU A 68 -0.88 8.36 -11.96
CA LEU A 68 -0.73 8.76 -13.37
C LEU A 68 0.11 7.74 -14.15
N VAL A 69 1.25 7.32 -13.59
CA VAL A 69 2.14 6.33 -14.21
C VAL A 69 1.41 5.00 -14.41
N VAL A 70 0.67 4.53 -13.41
CA VAL A 70 -0.13 3.30 -13.53
C VAL A 70 -1.27 3.50 -14.53
N GLY A 71 -1.97 4.62 -14.50
CA GLY A 71 -3.07 4.90 -15.43
C GLY A 71 -2.66 4.89 -16.89
N ILE A 72 -1.46 5.42 -17.21
CA ILE A 72 -0.93 5.44 -18.56
C ILE A 72 -0.25 4.10 -18.92
N GLY A 73 0.51 3.50 -18.00
CA GLY A 73 1.35 2.32 -18.26
C GLY A 73 0.60 0.98 -18.19
N TYR A 74 -0.44 0.90 -17.37
CA TYR A 74 -1.16 -0.36 -17.14
C TYR A 74 -1.78 -0.98 -18.40
N PRO A 75 -2.40 -0.23 -19.33
CA PRO A 75 -2.93 -0.82 -20.57
C PRO A 75 -1.86 -1.59 -21.35
N TYR A 76 -0.66 -1.02 -21.52
CA TYR A 76 0.46 -1.67 -22.21
C TYR A 76 0.93 -2.93 -21.48
N LEU A 77 1.02 -2.85 -20.15
CA LEU A 77 1.44 -3.97 -19.31
C LEU A 77 0.40 -5.10 -19.28
N ALA A 78 -0.89 -4.74 -19.29
CA ALA A 78 -2.00 -5.69 -19.31
C ALA A 78 -2.08 -6.44 -20.64
N THR A 79 -1.79 -5.76 -21.77
CA THR A 79 -1.69 -6.41 -23.09
C THR A 79 -0.51 -7.37 -23.15
N ALA A 80 0.65 -7.03 -22.56
CA ALA A 80 1.84 -7.90 -22.57
C ALA A 80 1.71 -9.13 -21.66
N LEU A 81 0.98 -9.02 -20.55
CA LEU A 81 0.88 -10.08 -19.55
C LEU A 81 -0.38 -10.96 -19.69
N GLU A 82 -1.38 -10.54 -20.46
CA GLU A 82 -2.64 -11.23 -20.72
C GLU A 82 -3.30 -11.83 -19.45
N THR A 83 -3.09 -13.12 -19.19
CA THR A 83 -3.58 -13.87 -18.01
C THR A 83 -2.94 -13.40 -16.70
N TYR A 84 -1.70 -12.90 -16.76
CA TYR A 84 -0.91 -12.48 -15.60
C TYR A 84 -0.99 -10.98 -15.29
N LYS A 85 -1.90 -10.24 -15.93
CA LYS A 85 -2.05 -8.77 -15.79
C LYS A 85 -2.20 -8.25 -14.36
N TYR A 86 -2.67 -9.07 -13.42
CA TYR A 86 -2.81 -8.70 -12.00
C TYR A 86 -1.61 -9.09 -11.11
N VAL A 87 -0.67 -9.89 -11.61
CA VAL A 87 0.53 -10.32 -10.87
C VAL A 87 1.39 -9.13 -10.39
N PRO A 88 1.62 -8.06 -11.18
CA PRO A 88 2.39 -6.91 -10.72
C PRO A 88 1.81 -6.26 -9.45
N PHE A 89 0.47 -6.12 -9.36
CA PHE A 89 -0.19 -5.59 -8.18
C PHE A 89 -0.07 -6.52 -6.97
N ALA A 90 -0.10 -7.84 -7.20
CA ALA A 90 0.11 -8.83 -6.14
C ALA A 90 1.53 -8.73 -5.54
N VAL A 91 2.54 -8.57 -6.41
CA VAL A 91 3.94 -8.40 -6.00
C VAL A 91 4.13 -7.12 -5.20
N ILE A 92 3.63 -5.99 -5.71
CA ILE A 92 3.73 -4.70 -5.01
C ILE A 92 2.99 -4.77 -3.66
N ALA A 93 1.82 -5.38 -3.59
CA ALA A 93 1.08 -5.55 -2.34
C ALA A 93 1.84 -6.42 -1.32
N ALA A 94 2.52 -7.48 -1.78
CA ALA A 94 3.35 -8.32 -0.92
C ALA A 94 4.57 -7.56 -0.38
N ILE A 95 5.28 -6.82 -1.24
CA ILE A 95 6.41 -5.96 -0.83
C ILE A 95 5.95 -4.92 0.19
N SER A 96 4.83 -4.24 -0.07
CA SER A 96 4.26 -3.25 0.86
C SER A 96 3.88 -3.87 2.21
N THR A 97 3.35 -5.11 2.20
CA THR A 97 3.01 -5.82 3.44
C THR A 97 4.26 -6.15 4.26
N VAL A 98 5.32 -6.64 3.61
CA VAL A 98 6.62 -6.90 4.25
C VAL A 98 7.20 -5.60 4.81
N PHE A 99 7.17 -4.51 4.04
CA PHE A 99 7.63 -3.20 4.47
C PHE A 99 6.88 -2.72 5.72
N VAL A 100 5.54 -2.76 5.71
CA VAL A 100 4.74 -2.33 6.86
C VAL A 100 5.01 -3.20 8.08
N TYR A 101 5.07 -4.52 7.91
CA TYR A 101 5.26 -5.45 9.02
C TYR A 101 6.62 -5.29 9.73
N PHE A 102 7.69 -4.99 8.99
CA PHE A 102 9.04 -4.90 9.57
C PHE A 102 9.50 -3.49 9.90
N LEU A 103 9.08 -2.47 9.14
CA LEU A 103 9.61 -1.10 9.26
C LEU A 103 8.66 -0.13 9.93
N VAL A 104 7.35 -0.40 9.97
CA VAL A 104 6.37 0.50 10.58
C VAL A 104 6.10 0.04 12.02
N PRO A 105 6.55 0.79 13.04
CA PRO A 105 6.23 0.48 14.42
C PRO A 105 4.73 0.68 14.67
N GLU A 106 4.15 -0.12 15.55
CA GLU A 106 2.76 0.01 15.98
C GLU A 106 2.55 1.37 16.67
N THR A 107 1.84 2.29 16.02
CA THR A 107 1.51 3.62 16.57
C THR A 107 0.14 3.68 17.24
N SER A 108 -0.55 2.54 17.34
CA SER A 108 -1.90 2.44 17.89
C SER A 108 -1.94 2.85 19.36
N ASN A 109 -2.92 3.68 19.75
CA ASN A 109 -3.15 4.18 21.11
C ASN A 109 -2.05 5.06 21.74
N LEU A 110 -1.09 5.53 20.94
CA LEU A 110 -0.07 6.47 21.40
C LEU A 110 -0.43 7.90 20.99
N THR A 111 -0.13 8.86 21.86
CA THR A 111 -0.18 10.28 21.50
C THR A 111 0.95 10.61 20.53
N THR A 112 0.78 11.68 19.74
CA THR A 112 1.83 12.17 18.81
C THR A 112 3.17 12.39 19.54
N ALA A 113 3.14 12.87 20.79
CA ALA A 113 4.34 13.09 21.60
C ALA A 113 5.05 11.78 21.96
N GLU A 114 4.31 10.75 22.38
CA GLU A 114 4.86 9.42 22.69
C GLU A 114 5.43 8.75 21.44
N ILE A 115 4.78 8.92 20.28
CA ILE A 115 5.30 8.43 18.98
C ILE A 115 6.64 9.11 18.66
N GLN A 116 6.76 10.43 18.84
CA GLN A 116 8.04 11.12 18.64
C GLN A 116 9.14 10.60 19.58
N GLU A 117 8.79 10.24 20.82
CA GLU A 117 9.75 9.70 21.79
C GLU A 117 10.21 8.28 21.41
N VAL A 118 9.30 7.42 20.93
CA VAL A 118 9.63 6.10 20.37
C VAL A 118 10.58 6.24 19.19
N PHE A 119 10.29 7.11 18.23
CA PHE A 119 11.17 7.37 17.08
C PHE A 119 12.53 7.95 17.50
N LYS A 120 12.55 8.86 18.48
CA LYS A 120 13.80 9.41 19.05
C LYS A 120 14.65 8.33 19.73
N LYS A 121 14.02 7.40 20.46
CA LYS A 121 14.70 6.29 21.13
C LYS A 121 15.24 5.26 20.14
N ILE A 122 14.51 4.97 19.06
CA ILE A 122 14.98 4.12 17.94
C ILE A 122 16.21 4.76 17.28
N ARG A 123 16.19 6.08 17.03
CA ARG A 123 17.32 6.83 16.46
C ARG A 123 18.54 6.90 17.41
N GLY A 124 18.32 6.98 18.71
CA GLY A 124 19.39 7.01 19.73
C GLY A 124 20.13 5.68 19.90
N ASN A 125 19.49 4.55 19.56
CA ASN A 125 20.07 3.20 19.67
C ASN A 125 20.88 2.76 18.44
N GLY A 126 21.20 3.67 17.50
CA GLY A 126 22.07 3.38 16.36
C GLY A 126 21.54 2.32 15.39
N ARG A 127 20.21 2.07 15.37
CA ARG A 127 19.60 1.15 14.40
C ARG A 127 19.35 1.78 13.02
N PHE A 128 19.69 3.06 12.83
CA PHE A 128 19.88 3.74 11.55
C PHE A 128 20.81 4.95 11.74
#